data_AF-A0A0M2Q1Y7-F1
#
_entry.id   AF-A0A0M2Q1Y7-F1
#
_cell.length_a   1.000
_cell.length_b   1.000
_cell.length_c   1.000
_cell.angle_alpha   90.00
_cell.angle_beta   90.00
_cell.angle_gamma   90.00
#
_symmetry.space_group_name_H-M   'P 1'
#
loop_
_entity.id
_entity.type
_entity.pdbx_description
1 polymer ?
#
loop_
_entity_poly.entity_id
_entity_poly.type
_entity_poly.pdbx_seq_one_letter_code
_entity_poly.pdbx_strand_id
1 'polypeptide(L)'
;MHELERLTSEATLGDLPLQDLCISHKTLGQAVAELFDQNQDLPGILVEDESGTIRLISRRRFHERMSSPYGLDLFLKRPISAFLDMCHYDDQMMEVLVLSHGESIDMAVRQGLQRNARNVYEPIIVIFEDETLPEFSVRSLLDFQVLLLAQAHLLGKANQRIREQQQETELYLKKYHQQQRKVQAYNQKLKVQQAVIQERNDTLEQQQADLLEKSEQIQELNARFLEVGAMLSSEHRKVFQATFAGVNRICRSADRILAAGSTLEEEVQVLHRISDSIAKVSRQVHHLSVKASIAVNQSQTIPSGFSTINEEISHLLSGTFEASQQLTQASDRFTQQIQDLSQAAQSGMNTAHSLISDMGEAQAAINELDILVKQPYRQVLGTAAADATPGPEPTPGLPSPRQVSRPLATEEFAIEPTLQAAVKSAHASCAVS
;
A
#
# COMPACT_ATOMS: atom_id res chain seq x y z
N MET A 1 37.23 -5.05 63.19
CA MET A 1 36.72 -5.70 61.95
C MET A 1 35.66 -4.87 61.22
N HIS A 2 34.68 -4.23 61.88
CA HIS A 2 33.62 -3.45 61.21
C HIS A 2 34.12 -2.27 60.35
N GLU A 3 35.30 -1.73 60.62
CA GLU A 3 35.87 -0.61 59.84
C GLU A 3 36.34 -1.05 58.43
N LEU A 4 36.76 -2.31 58.27
CA LEU A 4 37.20 -2.83 56.97
C LEU A 4 36.03 -3.01 55.98
N GLU A 5 34.79 -3.16 56.48
CA GLU A 5 33.61 -3.38 55.64
C GLU A 5 33.32 -2.19 54.71
N ARG A 6 33.72 -0.98 55.09
CA ARG A 6 33.46 0.27 54.37
C ARG A 6 34.51 0.65 53.32
N LEU A 7 35.63 -0.09 53.25
CA LEU A 7 36.69 0.21 52.29
C LEU A 7 36.19 0.17 50.84
N THR A 8 36.57 1.19 50.08
CA THR A 8 36.32 1.36 48.65
C THR A 8 37.60 1.08 47.87
N SER A 9 37.52 1.01 46.54
CA SER A 9 38.66 0.71 45.67
C SER A 9 39.76 1.77 45.70
N GLU A 10 39.47 2.96 46.24
CA GLU A 10 40.40 4.09 46.38
C GLU A 10 40.96 4.21 47.80
N ALA A 11 40.67 3.24 48.69
CA ALA A 11 41.11 3.29 50.07
C ALA A 11 42.65 3.25 50.19
N THR A 12 43.14 4.02 51.16
CA THR A 12 44.55 4.26 51.46
C THR A 12 44.91 3.70 52.84
N LEU A 13 46.19 3.77 53.20
CA LEU A 13 46.63 3.37 54.54
C LEU A 13 46.00 4.18 55.67
N GLY A 14 45.67 5.44 55.42
CA GLY A 14 45.00 6.32 56.38
C GLY A 14 43.58 5.87 56.75
N ASP A 15 42.94 5.04 55.92
CA ASP A 15 41.58 4.51 56.14
C ASP A 15 41.56 3.24 57.01
N LEU A 16 42.73 2.73 57.41
CA LEU A 16 42.88 1.54 58.23
C LEU A 16 42.96 1.89 59.72
N PRO A 17 42.65 0.94 60.63
CA PRO A 17 42.85 1.15 62.05
C PRO A 17 44.35 1.22 62.37
N LEU A 18 44.79 2.43 62.73
CA LEU A 18 46.18 2.76 63.05
C LEU A 18 46.33 2.98 64.56
N GLN A 19 47.50 2.63 65.09
CA GLN A 19 47.82 2.76 66.52
C GLN A 19 48.87 3.87 66.73
N ASP A 20 48.53 4.91 67.48
CA ASP A 20 49.34 6.10 67.69
C ASP A 20 50.03 6.11 69.08
N LEU A 21 50.76 5.03 69.39
CA LEU A 21 51.46 4.91 70.68
C LEU A 21 52.96 5.13 70.54
N CYS A 22 53.45 6.24 71.10
CA CYS A 22 54.86 6.58 71.21
C CYS A 22 55.27 6.77 72.67
N ILE A 23 56.40 6.18 73.08
CA ILE A 23 56.93 6.27 74.44
C ILE A 23 58.40 6.74 74.44
N SER A 24 58.86 7.28 75.56
CA SER A 24 60.27 7.63 75.74
C SER A 24 61.14 6.38 75.85
N HIS A 25 62.34 6.38 75.25
CA HIS A 25 63.36 5.34 75.44
C HIS A 25 63.77 5.10 76.91
N LYS A 26 63.44 6.02 77.83
CA LYS A 26 63.66 5.90 79.28
C LYS A 26 62.60 5.05 80.00
N THR A 27 61.51 4.72 79.32
CA THR A 27 60.41 3.91 79.86
C THR A 27 60.93 2.54 80.28
N LEU A 28 60.54 2.06 81.46
CA LEU A 28 60.97 0.76 81.96
C LEU A 28 60.36 -0.38 81.13
N GLY A 29 61.14 -1.44 80.89
CA GLY A 29 60.66 -2.62 80.16
C GLY A 29 59.40 -3.25 80.78
N GLN A 30 59.23 -3.16 82.10
CA GLN A 30 58.00 -3.58 82.78
C GLN A 30 56.76 -2.80 82.30
N ALA A 31 56.85 -1.48 82.20
CA ALA A 31 55.73 -0.67 81.72
C ALA A 31 55.39 -0.98 80.25
N VAL A 32 56.40 -1.31 79.44
CA VAL A 32 56.21 -1.75 78.05
C VAL A 32 55.48 -3.10 77.99
N ALA A 33 55.82 -4.04 78.88
CA ALA A 33 55.10 -5.31 78.98
C ALA A 33 53.63 -5.10 79.39
N GLU A 34 53.38 -4.25 80.40
CA GLU A 34 52.03 -3.89 80.83
C GLU A 34 51.21 -3.25 79.69
N LEU A 35 51.82 -2.40 78.85
CA LEU A 35 51.16 -1.82 77.68
C LEU A 35 50.74 -2.87 76.64
N PHE A 36 51.56 -3.89 76.39
CA PHE A 36 51.23 -5.00 75.48
C PHE A 36 50.21 -5.99 76.06
N ASP A 37 50.15 -6.12 77.38
CA ASP A 37 49.17 -6.95 78.07
C ASP A 37 47.79 -6.27 78.12
N GLN A 38 47.76 -4.96 78.35
CA GLN A 38 46.53 -4.15 78.40
C GLN A 38 45.91 -3.96 77.00
N ASN A 39 46.73 -3.87 75.95
CA ASN A 39 46.28 -3.63 74.58
C ASN A 39 46.62 -4.82 73.67
N GLN A 40 45.71 -5.78 73.57
CA GLN A 40 45.93 -6.98 72.76
C GLN A 40 45.99 -6.72 71.25
N ASP A 41 45.43 -5.61 70.78
CA ASP A 41 45.43 -5.23 69.36
C ASP A 41 46.64 -4.39 68.96
N LEU A 42 47.56 -4.12 69.90
CA LEU A 42 48.74 -3.29 69.66
C LEU A 42 49.83 -4.11 68.94
N PRO A 43 50.15 -3.79 67.66
CA PRO A 43 51.10 -4.59 66.89
C PRO A 43 52.56 -4.30 67.27
N GLY A 44 52.81 -3.13 67.86
CA GLY A 44 54.11 -2.66 68.31
C GLY A 44 54.01 -1.30 69.01
N ILE A 45 55.14 -0.78 69.46
CA ILE A 45 55.26 0.52 70.11
C ILE A 45 56.38 1.31 69.43
N LEU A 46 56.14 2.60 69.19
CA LEU A 46 57.15 3.55 68.78
C LEU A 46 57.92 4.06 70.00
N VAL A 47 59.25 4.12 69.90
CA VAL A 47 60.12 4.58 70.97
C VAL A 47 60.96 5.75 70.47
N GLU A 48 60.87 6.88 71.15
CA GLU A 48 61.60 8.11 70.84
C GLU A 48 62.80 8.28 71.76
N ASP A 49 63.97 8.54 71.16
CA ASP A 49 65.19 8.84 71.88
C ASP A 49 65.40 10.35 72.16
N GLU A 50 66.46 10.72 72.87
CA GLU A 50 66.75 12.15 73.18
C GLU A 50 67.02 13.01 71.93
N SER A 51 67.35 12.38 70.80
CA SER A 51 67.60 13.05 69.52
C SER A 51 66.36 13.17 68.64
N GLY A 52 65.22 12.65 69.10
CA GLY A 52 63.99 12.56 68.30
C GLY A 52 64.00 11.41 67.28
N THR A 53 64.97 10.49 67.36
CA THR A 53 65.00 9.31 66.49
C THR A 53 63.97 8.31 66.99
N ILE A 54 63.15 7.81 66.06
CA ILE A 54 62.09 6.86 66.36
C ILE A 54 62.52 5.45 66.00
N ARG A 55 62.34 4.53 66.95
CA ARG A 55 62.63 3.10 66.82
C ARG A 55 61.35 2.30 67.06
N LEU A 56 61.18 1.21 66.33
CA LEU A 56 60.01 0.32 66.46
C LEU A 56 60.36 -0.91 67.30
N ILE A 57 59.50 -1.21 68.28
CA ILE A 57 59.48 -2.50 68.96
C ILE A 57 58.18 -3.19 68.59
N SER A 58 58.26 -4.29 67.85
CA SER A 58 57.06 -5.11 67.63
C SER A 58 56.75 -5.95 68.87
N ARG A 59 55.46 -6.17 69.09
CA ARG A 59 54.97 -7.01 70.17
C ARG A 59 55.58 -8.41 70.11
N ARG A 60 55.66 -8.97 68.89
CA ARG A 60 56.25 -10.29 68.63
C ARG A 60 57.69 -10.37 69.13
N ARG A 61 58.57 -9.47 68.68
CA ARG A 61 59.99 -9.50 69.07
C ARG A 61 60.21 -9.22 70.54
N PHE A 62 59.42 -8.32 71.12
CA PHE A 62 59.46 -8.06 72.55
C PHE A 62 59.13 -9.34 73.35
N HIS A 63 58.03 -10.01 73.03
CA HIS A 63 57.66 -11.27 73.69
C HIS A 63 58.65 -12.41 73.45
N GLU A 64 59.17 -12.56 72.23
CA GLU A 64 60.20 -13.57 71.91
C GLU A 64 61.44 -13.41 72.79
N ARG A 65 61.88 -12.17 73.00
CA ARG A 65 63.02 -11.87 73.87
C ARG A 65 62.69 -11.98 75.35
N MET A 66 61.52 -11.55 75.79
CA MET A 66 61.09 -11.73 77.18
C MET A 66 60.92 -13.21 77.55
N SER A 67 60.61 -14.06 76.57
CA SER A 67 60.50 -15.52 76.73
C SER A 67 61.86 -16.26 76.64
N SER A 68 62.96 -15.54 76.37
CA SER A 68 64.30 -16.12 76.30
C SER A 68 64.94 -16.27 77.70
N PRO A 69 65.96 -17.13 77.87
CA PRO A 69 66.64 -17.30 79.15
C PRO A 69 67.13 -15.95 79.72
N TYR A 70 66.79 -15.66 80.98
CA TYR A 70 67.07 -14.40 81.68
C TYR A 70 66.44 -13.13 81.09
N GLY A 71 65.59 -13.23 80.05
CA GLY A 71 65.00 -12.07 79.37
C GLY A 71 64.25 -11.11 80.30
N LEU A 72 63.39 -11.66 81.16
CA LEU A 72 62.62 -10.86 82.13
C LEU A 72 63.53 -10.08 83.09
N ASP A 73 64.54 -10.73 83.65
CA ASP A 73 65.47 -10.11 84.62
C ASP A 73 66.40 -9.08 83.97
N LEU A 74 66.77 -9.32 82.70
CA LEU A 74 67.66 -8.43 81.94
C LEU A 74 66.97 -7.14 81.50
N PHE A 75 65.69 -7.19 81.14
CA PHE A 75 65.03 -6.08 80.44
C PHE A 75 63.91 -5.39 81.22
N LEU A 76 63.16 -6.07 82.09
CA LEU A 76 61.98 -5.45 82.73
C LEU A 76 62.34 -4.30 83.69
N LYS A 77 63.45 -4.44 84.43
CA LYS A 77 63.91 -3.44 85.42
C LYS A 77 64.78 -2.34 84.82
N ARG A 78 65.00 -2.35 83.50
CA ARG A 78 65.86 -1.40 82.79
C ARG A 78 65.03 -0.51 81.86
N PRO A 79 65.53 0.67 81.49
CA PRO A 79 64.98 1.44 80.39
C PRO A 79 64.91 0.61 79.09
N ILE A 80 63.87 0.83 78.30
CA ILE A 80 63.63 0.11 77.05
C ILE A 80 64.74 0.35 76.01
N SER A 81 65.52 1.42 76.15
CA SER A 81 66.77 1.60 75.40
C SER A 81 67.73 0.40 75.52
N ALA A 82 67.86 -0.22 76.70
CA ALA A 82 68.73 -1.39 76.89
C ALA A 82 68.28 -2.61 76.06
N PHE A 83 66.96 -2.76 75.86
CA PHE A 83 66.40 -3.78 74.98
C PHE A 83 66.73 -3.48 73.52
N LEU A 84 66.51 -2.22 73.11
CA LEU A 84 66.76 -1.74 71.76
C LEU A 84 68.24 -1.84 71.36
N ASP A 85 69.16 -1.53 72.27
CA ASP A 85 70.60 -1.60 72.02
C ASP A 85 71.07 -3.05 71.86
N MET A 86 70.58 -3.97 72.69
CA MET A 86 70.85 -5.40 72.54
C MET A 86 70.34 -5.96 71.20
N CYS A 87 69.16 -5.53 70.75
CA CYS A 87 68.62 -5.94 69.46
C CYS A 87 69.43 -5.41 68.27
N HIS A 88 70.17 -4.31 68.45
CA HIS A 88 71.04 -3.74 67.42
C HIS A 88 72.30 -4.58 67.19
N TYR A 89 72.85 -5.20 68.24
CA TYR A 89 74.12 -5.96 68.16
C TYR A 89 73.96 -7.41 67.66
N ASP A 90 72.77 -7.99 67.70
CA ASP A 90 72.54 -9.44 67.43
C ASP A 90 72.17 -9.76 65.96
N ASP A 91 72.46 -8.87 65.01
CA ASP A 91 72.04 -8.98 63.58
C ASP A 91 70.51 -9.21 63.41
N GLN A 92 69.74 -8.85 64.44
CA GLN A 92 68.28 -8.90 64.48
C GLN A 92 67.67 -7.52 64.23
N MET A 93 68.35 -6.69 63.44
CA MET A 93 67.80 -5.40 63.03
C MET A 93 66.48 -5.62 62.29
N MET A 94 65.41 -5.03 62.83
CA MET A 94 64.13 -5.02 62.15
C MET A 94 64.23 -4.04 61.00
N GLU A 95 64.01 -4.53 59.78
CA GLU A 95 63.78 -3.65 58.63
C GLU A 95 62.44 -2.95 58.86
N VAL A 96 62.49 -1.65 59.14
CA VAL A 96 61.29 -0.84 59.37
C VAL A 96 60.80 -0.37 58.00
N LEU A 97 59.58 -0.76 57.64
CA LEU A 97 58.91 -0.21 56.46
C LEU A 97 58.13 1.03 56.89
N VAL A 98 58.41 2.15 56.23
CA VAL A 98 57.79 3.45 56.49
C VAL A 98 57.05 3.88 55.23
N LEU A 99 55.75 4.12 55.33
CA LEU A 99 54.87 4.47 54.22
C LEU A 99 54.08 5.75 54.53
N SER A 100 53.69 6.48 53.49
CA SER A 100 52.77 7.61 53.63
C SER A 100 51.34 7.11 53.87
N HIS A 101 50.56 7.84 54.67
CA HIS A 101 49.14 7.57 54.87
C HIS A 101 48.33 7.55 53.57
N GLY A 102 48.74 8.31 52.55
CA GLY A 102 48.08 8.36 51.24
C GLY A 102 48.44 7.19 50.31
N GLU A 103 49.34 6.30 50.74
CA GLU A 103 49.70 5.12 49.94
C GLU A 103 48.49 4.20 49.78
N SER A 104 48.27 3.70 48.55
CA SER A 104 47.19 2.73 48.31
C SER A 104 47.45 1.41 49.04
N ILE A 105 46.38 0.76 49.51
CA ILE A 105 46.46 -0.53 50.20
C ILE A 105 47.19 -1.59 49.35
N ASP A 106 46.94 -1.63 48.04
CA ASP A 106 47.56 -2.59 47.12
C ASP A 106 49.09 -2.39 46.99
N MET A 107 49.53 -1.13 46.89
CA MET A 107 50.97 -0.83 46.88
C MET A 107 51.62 -1.16 48.21
N ALA A 108 50.99 -0.81 49.33
CA ALA A 108 51.52 -1.09 50.66
C ALA A 108 51.66 -2.60 50.93
N VAL A 109 50.69 -3.42 50.50
CA VAL A 109 50.79 -4.88 50.57
C VAL A 109 51.99 -5.38 49.77
N ARG A 110 52.15 -4.90 48.52
CA ARG A 110 53.30 -5.30 47.68
C ARG A 110 54.63 -4.98 48.33
N GLN A 111 54.77 -3.77 48.88
CA GLN A 111 56.00 -3.35 49.57
C GLN A 111 56.22 -4.17 50.85
N GLY A 112 55.18 -4.43 51.64
CA GLY A 112 55.28 -5.25 52.85
C GLY A 112 55.67 -6.71 52.57
N LEU A 113 55.14 -7.31 51.49
CA LEU A 113 55.48 -8.68 51.07
C LEU A 113 56.88 -8.82 50.47
N GLN A 114 57.51 -7.72 50.02
CA GLN A 114 58.88 -7.72 49.50
C GLN A 114 59.96 -7.73 50.60
N ARG A 115 59.57 -7.51 51.85
CA ARG A 115 60.48 -7.57 53.00
C ARG A 115 61.03 -8.98 53.18
N ASN A 116 62.15 -9.09 53.89
CA ASN A 116 62.70 -10.40 54.28
C ASN A 116 61.62 -11.22 55.03
N ALA A 117 61.56 -12.53 54.82
CA ALA A 117 60.60 -13.44 55.48
C ALA A 117 60.50 -13.28 57.01
N ARG A 118 61.58 -12.87 57.70
CA ARG A 118 61.59 -12.57 59.14
C ARG A 118 60.90 -11.25 59.52
N ASN A 119 60.70 -10.36 58.55
CA ASN A 119 60.17 -9.00 58.70
C ASN A 119 58.79 -8.80 58.04
N VAL A 120 58.32 -9.73 57.20
CA VAL A 120 57.06 -9.58 56.44
C VAL A 120 55.88 -9.21 57.35
N TYR A 121 55.72 -9.90 58.47
CA TYR A 121 54.62 -9.68 59.43
C TYR A 121 54.92 -8.63 60.50
N GLU A 122 56.04 -7.92 60.41
CA GLU A 122 56.32 -6.84 61.35
C GLU A 122 55.46 -5.61 61.04
N PRO A 123 55.10 -4.80 62.06
CA PRO A 123 54.30 -3.61 61.86
C PRO A 123 54.93 -2.63 60.86
N ILE A 124 54.09 -1.84 60.21
CA ILE A 124 54.49 -0.78 59.28
C ILE A 124 54.29 0.57 59.97
N ILE A 125 55.24 1.49 59.81
CA ILE A 125 55.06 2.88 60.26
C ILE A 125 54.35 3.64 59.16
N VAL A 126 53.21 4.24 59.48
CA VAL A 126 52.46 5.11 58.60
C VAL A 126 52.69 6.55 59.03
N ILE A 127 53.13 7.39 58.08
CA ILE A 127 53.40 8.80 58.31
C ILE A 127 52.30 9.67 57.71
N PHE A 128 51.77 10.55 58.55
CA PHE A 128 50.95 11.69 58.16
C PHE A 128 51.83 12.93 58.17
N GLU A 129 52.20 13.38 56.98
CA GLU A 129 52.91 14.64 56.75
C GLU A 129 51.91 15.66 56.21
N ASP A 130 51.89 16.85 56.79
CA ASP A 130 51.17 18.01 56.27
C ASP A 130 52.14 18.83 55.41
N GLU A 131 51.82 19.00 54.12
CA GLU A 131 52.63 19.78 53.18
C GLU A 131 52.79 21.25 53.62
N THR A 132 51.87 21.76 54.44
CA THR A 132 51.87 23.15 54.93
C THR A 132 52.64 23.33 56.23
N LEU A 133 52.89 22.26 56.99
CA LEU A 133 53.61 22.27 58.26
C LEU A 133 54.60 21.09 58.34
N PRO A 134 55.74 21.15 57.62
CA PRO A 134 56.71 20.04 57.54
C PRO A 134 57.33 19.64 58.89
N GLU A 135 57.28 20.53 59.89
CA GLU A 135 57.77 20.28 61.24
C GLU A 135 56.83 19.38 62.07
N PHE A 136 55.60 19.14 61.60
CA PHE A 136 54.60 18.33 62.29
C PHE A 136 54.27 17.07 61.48
N SER A 137 54.81 15.93 61.90
CA SER A 137 54.49 14.62 61.33
C SER A 137 53.94 13.69 62.41
N VAL A 138 52.76 13.11 62.16
CA VAL A 138 52.17 12.10 63.04
C VAL A 138 52.56 10.73 62.52
N ARG A 139 53.08 9.88 63.39
CA ARG A 139 53.50 8.52 63.05
C ARG A 139 52.64 7.52 63.80
N SER A 140 52.04 6.61 63.06
CA SER A 140 51.19 5.56 63.60
C SER A 140 51.65 4.20 63.13
N LEU A 141 51.24 3.15 63.83
CA LEU A 141 51.56 1.77 63.49
C LEU A 141 50.38 1.08 62.86
N LEU A 142 50.66 0.39 61.75
CA LEU A 142 49.73 -0.49 61.07
C LEU A 142 50.16 -1.95 61.26
N ASP A 143 49.22 -2.77 61.71
CA ASP A 143 49.39 -4.22 61.68
C ASP A 143 49.34 -4.73 60.25
N PHE A 144 50.37 -5.48 59.84
CA PHE A 144 50.42 -6.08 58.51
C PHE A 144 49.27 -7.06 58.26
N GLN A 145 48.77 -7.75 59.29
CA GLN A 145 47.61 -8.63 59.16
C GLN A 145 46.35 -7.84 58.78
N VAL A 146 46.15 -6.65 59.37
CA VAL A 146 45.04 -5.75 59.02
C VAL A 146 45.16 -5.31 57.57
N LEU A 147 46.37 -4.97 57.12
CA LEU A 147 46.64 -4.58 55.73
C LEU A 147 46.29 -5.71 54.74
N LEU A 148 46.67 -6.95 55.05
CA LEU A 148 46.32 -8.12 54.22
C LEU A 148 44.82 -8.40 54.19
N LEU A 149 44.14 -8.29 55.33
CA LEU A 149 42.69 -8.44 55.42
C LEU A 149 41.96 -7.37 54.60
N ALA A 150 42.43 -6.12 54.66
CA ALA A 150 41.91 -5.03 53.85
C ALA A 150 42.02 -5.32 52.35
N GLN A 151 43.20 -5.77 51.89
CA GLN A 151 43.40 -6.15 50.49
C GLN A 151 42.52 -7.32 50.04
N ALA A 152 42.42 -8.37 50.86
CA ALA A 152 41.57 -9.52 50.56
C ALA A 152 40.09 -9.11 50.41
N HIS A 153 39.62 -8.21 51.27
CA HIS A 153 38.28 -7.66 51.20
C HIS A 153 38.04 -6.82 49.94
N LEU A 154 38.99 -5.95 49.57
CA LEU A 154 38.92 -5.15 48.35
C LEU A 154 38.88 -6.04 47.09
N LEU A 155 39.72 -7.07 47.02
CA LEU A 155 39.71 -8.05 45.93
C LEU A 155 38.40 -8.84 45.88
N GLY A 156 37.86 -9.23 47.04
CA GLY A 156 36.56 -9.89 47.13
C GLY A 156 35.44 -9.04 46.51
N LYS A 157 35.36 -7.75 46.89
CA LYS A 157 34.40 -6.79 46.31
C LYS A 157 34.60 -6.57 44.82
N ALA A 158 35.84 -6.41 44.36
CA ALA A 158 36.15 -6.22 42.95
C ALA A 158 35.69 -7.43 42.11
N ASN A 159 36.02 -8.64 42.56
CA ASN A 159 35.60 -9.88 41.89
C ASN A 159 34.08 -10.06 41.87
N GLN A 160 33.38 -9.64 42.93
CA GLN A 160 31.92 -9.66 42.96
C GLN A 160 31.34 -8.73 41.89
N ARG A 161 31.81 -7.47 41.81
CA ARG A 161 31.36 -6.51 40.79
C ARG A 161 31.62 -7.02 39.36
N ILE A 162 32.78 -7.63 39.12
CA ILE A 162 33.11 -8.22 37.81
C ILE A 162 32.10 -9.32 37.45
N ARG A 163 31.76 -10.21 38.38
CA ARG A 163 30.77 -11.27 38.14
C ARG A 163 29.38 -10.71 37.86
N GLU A 164 28.95 -9.69 38.61
CA GLU A 164 27.66 -9.02 38.39
C GLU A 164 27.59 -8.38 36.99
N GLN A 165 28.64 -7.65 36.59
CA GLN A 165 28.73 -7.04 35.26
C GLN A 165 28.76 -8.07 34.13
N GLN A 166 29.45 -9.20 34.31
CA GLN A 166 29.47 -10.29 33.34
C GLN A 166 28.07 -10.88 33.13
N GLN A 167 27.34 -11.15 34.22
CA GLN A 167 25.97 -11.67 34.15
C GLN A 167 25.02 -10.69 33.47
N GLU A 168 25.12 -9.40 33.78
CA GLU A 168 24.32 -8.35 33.15
C GLU A 168 24.63 -8.26 31.64
N THR A 169 25.91 -8.28 31.28
CA THR A 169 26.36 -8.25 29.88
C THR A 169 25.84 -9.45 29.09
N GLU A 170 25.91 -10.66 29.67
CA GLU A 170 25.35 -11.87 29.05
C GLU A 170 23.84 -11.75 28.81
N LEU A 171 23.10 -11.16 29.76
CA LEU A 171 21.67 -10.93 29.60
C LEU A 171 21.38 -9.93 28.47
N TYR A 172 22.14 -8.83 28.39
CA TYR A 172 22.03 -7.87 27.29
C TYR A 172 22.35 -8.52 25.95
N LEU A 173 23.39 -9.35 25.86
CA LEU A 173 23.76 -10.05 24.64
C LEU A 173 22.65 -10.99 24.16
N LYS A 174 22.03 -11.74 25.10
CA LYS A 174 20.86 -12.58 24.80
C LYS A 174 19.70 -11.75 24.24
N LYS A 175 19.37 -10.62 24.88
CA LYS A 175 18.32 -9.70 24.41
C LYS A 175 18.65 -9.12 23.03
N TYR A 176 19.88 -8.70 22.80
CA TYR A 176 20.35 -8.15 21.53
C TYR A 176 20.16 -9.17 20.40
N HIS A 177 20.64 -10.41 20.57
CA HIS A 177 20.46 -11.45 19.57
C HIS A 177 18.98 -11.78 19.31
N GLN A 178 18.14 -11.76 20.34
CA GLN A 178 16.71 -11.95 20.16
C GLN A 178 16.10 -10.84 19.31
N GLN A 179 16.44 -9.58 19.54
CA GLN A 179 15.96 -8.46 18.73
C GLN A 179 16.50 -8.52 17.30
N GLN A 180 17.77 -8.85 17.13
CA GLN A 180 18.38 -9.04 15.80
C GLN A 180 17.65 -10.11 14.99
N ARG A 181 17.29 -11.25 15.61
CA ARG A 181 16.47 -12.29 14.96
C ARG A 181 15.08 -11.79 14.58
N LYS A 182 14.43 -11.00 15.45
CA LYS A 182 13.12 -10.40 15.13
C LYS A 182 13.22 -9.46 13.92
N VAL A 183 14.22 -8.58 13.89
CA VAL A 183 14.45 -7.65 12.77
C VAL A 183 14.70 -8.42 11.47
N GLN A 184 15.52 -9.48 11.51
CA GLN A 184 15.75 -10.34 10.34
C GLN A 184 14.46 -10.99 9.84
N ALA A 185 13.62 -11.51 10.76
CA ALA A 185 12.33 -12.09 10.41
C ALA A 185 11.37 -11.06 9.80
N TYR A 186 11.32 -9.83 10.34
CA TYR A 186 10.52 -8.74 9.76
C TYR A 186 11.02 -8.35 8.36
N ASN A 187 12.34 -8.22 8.18
CA ASN A 187 12.93 -7.93 6.87
C ASN A 187 12.61 -9.01 5.84
N GLN A 188 12.63 -10.29 6.24
CA GLN A 188 12.25 -11.38 5.34
C GLN A 188 10.76 -11.30 4.96
N LYS A 189 9.86 -11.03 5.91
CA LYS A 189 8.44 -10.83 5.63
C LYS A 189 8.20 -9.64 4.69
N LEU A 190 8.91 -8.54 4.91
CA LEU A 190 8.79 -7.33 4.09
C LEU A 190 9.25 -7.57 2.65
N LYS A 191 10.34 -8.32 2.45
CA LYS A 191 10.77 -8.74 1.11
C LYS A 191 9.73 -9.60 0.40
N VAL A 192 9.12 -10.56 1.10
CA VAL A 192 8.05 -11.39 0.53
C VAL A 192 6.84 -10.54 0.16
N GLN A 193 6.42 -9.61 1.03
CA GLN A 193 5.30 -8.70 0.74
C GLN A 193 5.60 -7.77 -0.45
N GLN A 194 6.82 -7.24 -0.54
CA GLN A 194 7.24 -6.41 -1.68
C GLN A 194 7.18 -7.20 -2.99
N ALA A 195 7.62 -8.46 -3.01
CA ALA A 195 7.53 -9.31 -4.20
C ALA A 195 6.08 -9.54 -4.64
N VAL A 196 5.17 -9.80 -3.70
CA VAL A 196 3.73 -9.96 -3.98
C VAL A 196 3.11 -8.67 -4.52
N ILE A 197 3.47 -7.51 -3.95
CA ILE A 197 2.99 -6.21 -4.45
C ILE A 197 3.50 -5.96 -5.87
N GLN A 198 4.77 -6.29 -6.14
CA GLN A 198 5.36 -6.12 -7.47
C GLN A 198 4.63 -6.99 -8.50
N GLU A 199 4.44 -8.29 -8.21
CA GLU A 199 3.71 -9.22 -9.09
C GLU A 199 2.27 -8.74 -9.37
N ARG A 200 1.59 -8.21 -8.34
CA ARG A 200 0.26 -7.64 -8.50
C ARG A 200 0.26 -6.38 -9.36
N ASN A 201 1.25 -5.50 -9.21
CA ASN A 201 1.37 -4.30 -10.03
C ASN A 201 1.65 -4.66 -11.49
N ASP A 202 2.55 -5.61 -11.75
CA ASP A 202 2.84 -6.08 -13.11
C ASP A 202 1.56 -6.65 -13.77
N THR A 203 0.75 -7.40 -12.99
CA THR A 203 -0.54 -7.92 -13.47
C THR A 203 -1.55 -6.79 -13.76
N LEU A 204 -1.60 -5.76 -12.92
CA LEU A 204 -2.49 -4.61 -13.12
C LEU A 204 -2.08 -3.80 -14.37
N GLU A 205 -0.79 -3.63 -14.61
CA GLU A 205 -0.27 -2.97 -15.81
C GLU A 205 -0.66 -3.75 -17.07
N GLN A 206 -0.55 -5.08 -17.05
CA GLN A 206 -1.03 -5.94 -18.15
C GLN A 206 -2.54 -5.78 -18.37
N GLN A 207 -3.35 -5.84 -17.29
CA GLN A 207 -4.80 -5.66 -17.40
C GLN A 207 -5.18 -4.28 -17.93
N GLN A 208 -4.44 -3.23 -17.55
CA GLN A 208 -4.66 -1.88 -18.05
C GLN A 208 -4.33 -1.77 -19.55
N ALA A 209 -3.25 -2.41 -20.00
CA ALA A 209 -2.90 -2.49 -21.42
C ALA A 209 -3.99 -3.22 -22.22
N ASP A 210 -4.46 -4.38 -21.75
CA ASP A 210 -5.54 -5.15 -22.39
C ASP A 210 -6.85 -4.34 -22.47
N LEU A 211 -7.18 -3.59 -21.43
CA LEU A 211 -8.37 -2.74 -21.42
C LEU A 211 -8.26 -1.57 -22.39
N LEU A 212 -7.07 -0.98 -22.53
CA LEU A 212 -6.81 0.06 -23.52
C LEU A 212 -6.97 -0.48 -24.94
N GLU A 213 -6.39 -1.66 -25.23
CA GLU A 213 -6.54 -2.32 -26.53
C GLU A 213 -8.02 -2.60 -26.84
N LYS A 214 -8.77 -3.17 -25.88
CA LYS A 214 -10.21 -3.41 -26.06
C LYS A 214 -11.01 -2.12 -26.26
N SER A 215 -10.65 -1.04 -25.56
CA SER A 215 -11.29 0.25 -25.75
C SER A 215 -11.04 0.80 -27.15
N GLU A 216 -9.82 0.64 -27.67
CA GLU A 216 -9.47 1.03 -29.03
C GLU A 216 -10.27 0.23 -30.06
N GLN A 217 -10.37 -1.10 -29.89
CA GLN A 217 -11.20 -1.97 -30.73
C GLN A 217 -12.68 -1.55 -30.72
N ILE A 218 -13.23 -1.19 -29.56
CA ILE A 218 -14.61 -0.70 -29.45
C ILE A 218 -14.77 0.64 -30.18
N GLN A 219 -13.79 1.54 -30.08
CA GLN A 219 -13.82 2.82 -30.80
C GLN A 219 -13.77 2.62 -32.31
N GLU A 220 -12.91 1.73 -32.80
CA GLU A 220 -12.83 1.36 -34.22
C GLU A 220 -14.16 0.76 -34.70
N LEU A 221 -14.71 -0.19 -33.94
CA LEU A 221 -15.97 -0.83 -34.27
C LEU A 221 -17.12 0.18 -34.30
N ASN A 222 -17.20 1.09 -33.32
CA ASN A 222 -18.19 2.16 -33.28
C ASN A 222 -18.04 3.12 -34.48
N ALA A 223 -16.80 3.49 -34.86
CA ALA A 223 -16.56 4.32 -36.03
C ALA A 223 -17.07 3.63 -37.30
N ARG A 224 -16.81 2.34 -37.45
CA ARG A 224 -17.32 1.53 -38.57
C ARG A 224 -18.84 1.42 -38.56
N PHE A 225 -19.48 1.27 -37.40
CA PHE A 225 -20.94 1.27 -37.28
C PHE A 225 -21.54 2.61 -37.70
N LEU A 226 -20.94 3.73 -37.31
CA LEU A 226 -21.40 5.07 -37.72
C LEU A 226 -21.27 5.27 -39.23
N GLU A 227 -20.17 4.81 -39.83
CA GLU A 227 -19.96 4.87 -41.28
C GLU A 227 -21.02 4.04 -42.02
N VAL A 228 -21.24 2.79 -41.61
CA VAL A 228 -22.27 1.92 -42.20
C VAL A 228 -23.67 2.51 -42.01
N GLY A 229 -23.98 3.05 -40.82
CA GLY A 229 -25.24 3.71 -40.53
C GLY A 229 -25.49 4.92 -41.43
N ALA A 230 -24.47 5.75 -41.68
CA ALA A 230 -24.56 6.89 -42.59
C ALA A 230 -24.79 6.47 -44.05
N MET A 231 -24.07 5.45 -44.50
CA MET A 231 -24.26 4.88 -45.85
C MET A 231 -25.69 4.32 -46.01
N LEU A 232 -26.17 3.54 -45.05
CA LEU A 232 -27.51 2.97 -45.08
C LEU A 232 -28.58 4.07 -45.04
N SER A 233 -28.48 5.08 -44.17
CA SER A 233 -29.42 6.22 -44.12
C SER A 233 -29.53 6.94 -45.47
N SER A 234 -28.38 7.20 -46.11
CA SER A 234 -28.32 7.86 -47.43
C SER A 234 -28.95 7.00 -48.52
N GLU A 235 -28.58 5.72 -48.60
CA GLU A 235 -29.03 4.83 -49.67
C GLU A 235 -30.51 4.52 -49.56
N HIS A 236 -31.02 4.24 -48.36
CA HIS A 236 -32.45 4.02 -48.15
C HIS A 236 -33.27 5.25 -48.52
N ARG A 237 -32.81 6.46 -48.19
CA ARG A 237 -33.52 7.71 -48.55
C ARG A 237 -33.71 7.86 -50.06
N LYS A 238 -32.70 7.48 -50.87
CA LYS A 238 -32.83 7.47 -52.33
C LYS A 238 -33.88 6.46 -52.78
N VAL A 239 -33.85 5.24 -52.22
CA VAL A 239 -34.83 4.20 -52.54
C VAL A 239 -36.25 4.63 -52.19
N PHE A 240 -36.48 5.19 -51.00
CA PHE A 240 -37.80 5.69 -50.61
C PHE A 240 -38.29 6.81 -51.52
N GLN A 241 -37.44 7.77 -51.88
CA GLN A 241 -37.81 8.83 -52.82
C GLN A 241 -38.19 8.28 -54.19
N ALA A 242 -37.41 7.32 -54.72
CA ALA A 242 -37.71 6.68 -56.00
C ALA A 242 -39.04 5.92 -55.95
N THR A 243 -39.31 5.18 -54.87
CA THR A 243 -40.57 4.46 -54.72
C THR A 243 -41.75 5.40 -54.52
N PHE A 244 -41.63 6.47 -53.72
CA PHE A 244 -42.69 7.47 -53.56
C PHE A 244 -43.04 8.14 -54.90
N ALA A 245 -42.04 8.43 -55.73
CA ALA A 245 -42.26 8.92 -57.08
C ALA A 245 -42.98 7.89 -57.97
N GLY A 246 -42.61 6.61 -57.86
CA GLY A 246 -43.27 5.50 -58.57
C GLY A 246 -44.72 5.31 -58.15
N VAL A 247 -45.00 5.25 -56.85
CA VAL A 247 -46.35 5.06 -56.30
C VAL A 247 -47.27 6.24 -56.65
N ASN A 248 -46.77 7.48 -56.57
CA ASN A 248 -47.54 8.64 -57.01
C ASN A 248 -47.86 8.60 -58.52
N ARG A 249 -46.96 8.05 -59.35
CA ARG A 249 -47.26 7.83 -60.78
C ARG A 249 -48.35 6.78 -60.96
N ILE A 250 -48.35 5.71 -60.16
CA ILE A 250 -49.41 4.69 -60.15
C ILE A 250 -50.75 5.31 -59.77
N CYS A 251 -50.84 6.08 -58.68
CA CYS A 251 -52.08 6.76 -58.28
C CYS A 251 -52.61 7.66 -59.40
N ARG A 252 -51.76 8.53 -59.96
CA ARG A 252 -52.16 9.41 -61.08
C ARG A 252 -52.59 8.63 -62.33
N SER A 253 -51.98 7.48 -62.60
CA SER A 253 -52.36 6.63 -63.72
C SER A 253 -53.71 5.96 -63.45
N ALA A 254 -53.96 5.51 -62.22
CA ALA A 254 -55.24 4.94 -61.80
C ALA A 254 -56.35 6.00 -61.87
N ASP A 255 -56.11 7.24 -61.39
CA ASP A 255 -57.04 8.37 -61.53
C ASP A 255 -57.40 8.64 -63.00
N ARG A 256 -56.40 8.62 -63.88
CA ARG A 256 -56.61 8.80 -65.33
C ARG A 256 -57.41 7.65 -65.95
N ILE A 257 -57.15 6.41 -65.54
CA ILE A 257 -57.91 5.24 -66.00
C ILE A 257 -59.36 5.34 -65.54
N LEU A 258 -59.61 5.73 -64.29
CA LEU A 258 -60.96 5.93 -63.76
C LEU A 258 -61.70 7.05 -64.49
N ALA A 259 -61.03 8.19 -64.72
CA ALA A 259 -61.60 9.31 -65.47
C ALA A 259 -61.93 8.94 -66.93
N ALA A 260 -61.00 8.26 -67.62
CA ALA A 260 -61.23 7.78 -68.98
C ALA A 260 -62.35 6.73 -69.05
N GLY A 261 -62.41 5.83 -68.06
CA GLY A 261 -63.48 4.85 -67.91
C GLY A 261 -64.86 5.50 -67.77
N SER A 262 -64.97 6.54 -66.94
CA SER A 262 -66.21 7.32 -66.80
C SER A 262 -66.66 7.97 -68.11
N THR A 263 -65.73 8.58 -68.87
CA THR A 263 -66.07 9.18 -70.18
C THR A 263 -66.51 8.12 -71.19
N LEU A 264 -65.81 6.98 -71.24
CA LEU A 264 -66.19 5.85 -72.09
C LEU A 264 -67.57 5.28 -71.71
N GLU A 265 -67.90 5.22 -70.42
CA GLU A 265 -69.21 4.76 -69.95
C GLU A 265 -70.34 5.68 -70.45
N GLU A 266 -70.13 7.00 -70.39
CA GLU A 266 -71.07 7.98 -70.95
C GLU A 266 -71.26 7.80 -72.47
N GLU A 267 -70.17 7.60 -73.22
CA GLU A 267 -70.21 7.36 -74.67
C GLU A 267 -70.93 6.04 -75.03
N VAL A 268 -70.66 4.96 -74.29
CA VAL A 268 -71.31 3.66 -74.48
C VAL A 268 -72.81 3.74 -74.18
N GLN A 269 -73.22 4.52 -73.16
CA GLN A 269 -74.64 4.78 -72.89
C GLN A 269 -75.32 5.52 -74.04
N VAL A 270 -74.64 6.45 -74.70
CA VAL A 270 -75.16 7.12 -75.90
C VAL A 270 -75.35 6.12 -77.04
N LEU A 271 -74.38 5.24 -77.29
CA LEU A 271 -74.50 4.17 -78.30
C LEU A 271 -75.68 3.22 -78.00
N HIS A 272 -75.87 2.85 -76.73
CA HIS A 272 -76.99 2.03 -76.31
C HIS A 272 -78.33 2.70 -76.62
N ARG A 273 -78.50 4.00 -76.29
CA ARG A 273 -79.72 4.78 -76.62
C ARG A 273 -79.97 4.89 -78.12
N ILE A 274 -78.91 5.06 -78.93
CA ILE A 274 -79.00 5.09 -80.39
C ILE A 274 -79.47 3.74 -80.91
N SER A 275 -78.88 2.64 -80.45
CA SER A 275 -79.28 1.28 -80.83
C SER A 275 -80.76 1.03 -80.50
N ASP A 276 -81.19 1.40 -79.30
CA ASP A 276 -82.58 1.29 -78.85
C ASP A 276 -83.55 2.06 -79.75
N SER A 277 -83.13 3.24 -80.21
CA SER A 277 -83.89 4.07 -81.14
C SER A 277 -83.97 3.42 -82.53
N ILE A 278 -82.86 2.88 -83.04
CA ILE A 278 -82.82 2.12 -84.31
C ILE A 278 -83.74 0.89 -84.25
N ALA A 279 -83.74 0.16 -83.14
CA ALA A 279 -84.64 -0.98 -82.94
C ALA A 279 -86.13 -0.57 -82.92
N LYS A 280 -86.46 0.59 -82.32
CA LYS A 280 -87.82 1.14 -82.34
C LYS A 280 -88.25 1.56 -83.75
N VAL A 281 -87.39 2.29 -84.46
CA VAL A 281 -87.64 2.72 -85.85
C VAL A 281 -87.80 1.50 -86.77
N SER A 282 -86.92 0.50 -86.66
CA SER A 282 -87.03 -0.74 -87.46
C SER A 282 -88.36 -1.46 -87.22
N ARG A 283 -88.81 -1.57 -85.96
CA ARG A 283 -90.14 -2.15 -85.65
C ARG A 283 -91.29 -1.35 -86.28
N GLN A 284 -91.21 -0.03 -86.26
CA GLN A 284 -92.23 0.84 -86.87
C GLN A 284 -92.25 0.70 -88.40
N VAL A 285 -91.08 0.70 -89.04
CA VAL A 285 -90.96 0.53 -90.50
C VAL A 285 -91.41 -0.88 -90.93
N HIS A 286 -91.12 -1.92 -90.14
CA HIS A 286 -91.66 -3.27 -90.37
C HIS A 286 -93.19 -3.29 -90.34
N HIS A 287 -93.80 -2.68 -89.32
CA HIS A 287 -95.26 -2.59 -89.22
C HIS A 287 -95.89 -1.78 -90.38
N LEU A 288 -95.22 -0.72 -90.84
CA LEU A 288 -95.62 0.05 -92.03
C LEU A 288 -95.54 -0.80 -93.31
N SER A 289 -94.46 -1.56 -93.50
CA SER A 289 -94.28 -2.47 -94.64
C SER A 289 -95.34 -3.58 -94.67
N VAL A 290 -95.67 -4.18 -93.52
CA VAL A 290 -96.76 -5.16 -93.41
C VAL A 290 -98.11 -4.53 -93.74
N LYS A 291 -98.40 -3.34 -93.20
CA LYS A 291 -99.64 -2.60 -93.52
C LYS A 291 -99.76 -2.24 -94.99
N ALA A 292 -98.66 -1.79 -95.62
CA ALA A 292 -98.62 -1.49 -97.04
C ALA A 292 -98.86 -2.76 -97.88
N SER A 293 -98.28 -3.89 -97.47
CA SER A 293 -98.53 -5.19 -98.11
C SER A 293 -99.98 -5.64 -98.03
N ILE A 294 -100.63 -5.47 -96.87
CA ILE A 294 -102.06 -5.77 -96.68
C ILE A 294 -102.92 -4.85 -97.57
N ALA A 295 -102.62 -3.55 -97.63
CA ALA A 295 -103.35 -2.59 -98.45
C ALA A 295 -103.23 -2.88 -99.95
N VAL A 296 -102.04 -3.27 -100.43
CA VAL A 296 -101.82 -3.65 -101.84
C VAL A 296 -102.51 -4.96 -102.18
N ASN A 297 -102.51 -5.96 -101.27
CA ASN A 297 -103.20 -7.24 -101.48
C ASN A 297 -104.74 -7.12 -101.47
N GLN A 298 -105.28 -6.00 -100.96
CA GLN A 298 -106.71 -5.67 -100.98
C GLN A 298 -107.14 -4.89 -102.24
N SER A 299 -106.20 -4.40 -103.05
CA SER A 299 -106.47 -3.72 -104.31
C SER A 299 -106.50 -4.72 -105.49
N GLN A 300 -107.48 -4.63 -106.38
CA GLN A 300 -107.71 -5.58 -107.51
C GLN A 300 -106.58 -5.58 -108.57
N THR A 301 -105.59 -4.70 -108.44
CA THR A 301 -104.41 -4.58 -109.31
C THR A 301 -103.16 -4.60 -108.45
N ILE A 302 -102.48 -5.76 -108.39
CA ILE A 302 -101.19 -5.87 -107.73
C ILE A 302 -100.13 -5.24 -108.66
N PRO A 303 -99.45 -4.15 -108.27
CA PRO A 303 -98.39 -3.57 -109.09
C PRO A 303 -97.24 -4.59 -109.22
N SER A 304 -96.87 -4.94 -110.46
CA SER A 304 -95.72 -5.81 -110.71
C SER A 304 -94.45 -5.19 -110.12
N GLY A 305 -93.82 -5.88 -109.16
CA GLY A 305 -92.59 -5.43 -108.48
C GLY A 305 -92.77 -4.99 -107.02
N PHE A 306 -94.00 -4.83 -106.52
CA PHE A 306 -94.21 -4.45 -105.11
C PHE A 306 -93.79 -5.56 -104.12
N SER A 307 -93.96 -6.83 -104.49
CA SER A 307 -93.48 -7.96 -103.68
C SER A 307 -91.96 -7.93 -103.53
N THR A 308 -91.23 -7.63 -104.61
CA THR A 308 -89.77 -7.49 -104.61
C THR A 308 -89.32 -6.32 -103.72
N ILE A 309 -89.99 -5.16 -103.79
CA ILE A 309 -89.68 -4.01 -102.92
C ILE A 309 -89.94 -4.36 -101.45
N ASN A 310 -91.03 -5.07 -101.15
CA ASN A 310 -91.38 -5.45 -99.79
C ASN A 310 -90.46 -6.54 -99.20
N GLU A 311 -90.01 -7.47 -100.02
CA GLU A 311 -88.95 -8.44 -99.68
C GLU A 311 -87.63 -7.72 -99.39
N GLU A 312 -87.25 -6.74 -100.22
CA GLU A 312 -86.03 -5.95 -100.02
C GLU A 312 -86.10 -5.10 -98.74
N ILE A 313 -87.26 -4.48 -98.44
CA ILE A 313 -87.49 -3.76 -97.19
C ILE A 313 -87.41 -4.70 -95.99
N SER A 314 -87.98 -5.90 -96.08
CA SER A 314 -87.90 -6.90 -95.00
C SER A 314 -86.48 -7.40 -94.76
N HIS A 315 -85.70 -7.58 -95.83
CA HIS A 315 -84.29 -7.97 -95.74
C HIS A 315 -83.45 -6.86 -95.09
N LEU A 316 -83.63 -5.60 -95.50
CA LEU A 316 -82.98 -4.43 -94.88
C LEU A 316 -83.37 -4.28 -93.40
N LEU A 317 -84.63 -4.51 -93.06
CA LEU A 317 -85.10 -4.46 -91.67
C LEU A 317 -84.49 -5.56 -90.80
N SER A 318 -84.39 -6.78 -91.32
CA SER A 318 -83.72 -7.88 -90.62
C SER A 318 -82.24 -7.55 -90.38
N GLY A 319 -81.53 -7.08 -91.41
CA GLY A 319 -80.13 -6.67 -91.29
C GLY A 319 -79.92 -5.49 -90.32
N THR A 320 -80.84 -4.52 -90.31
CA THR A 320 -80.77 -3.37 -89.39
C THR A 320 -81.09 -3.78 -87.94
N PHE A 321 -82.00 -4.72 -87.74
CA PHE A 321 -82.34 -5.27 -86.43
C PHE A 321 -81.18 -6.11 -85.87
N GLU A 322 -80.57 -6.97 -86.68
CA GLU A 322 -79.38 -7.74 -86.31
C GLU A 322 -78.21 -6.82 -85.96
N ALA A 323 -77.94 -5.77 -86.75
CA ALA A 323 -76.90 -4.79 -86.45
C ALA A 323 -77.16 -4.03 -85.14
N SER A 324 -78.41 -3.67 -84.86
CA SER A 324 -78.81 -3.05 -83.59
C SER A 324 -78.64 -4.01 -82.40
N GLN A 325 -78.98 -5.29 -82.57
CA GLN A 325 -78.77 -6.29 -81.52
C GLN A 325 -77.28 -6.52 -81.25
N GLN A 326 -76.44 -6.57 -82.30
CA GLN A 326 -74.98 -6.68 -82.16
C GLN A 326 -74.37 -5.44 -81.48
N LEU A 327 -74.84 -4.23 -81.82
CA LEU A 327 -74.44 -2.99 -81.15
C LEU A 327 -74.80 -3.01 -79.67
N THR A 328 -75.99 -3.48 -79.33
CA THR A 328 -76.44 -3.61 -77.93
C THR A 328 -75.53 -4.57 -77.15
N GLN A 329 -75.24 -5.75 -77.72
CA GLN A 329 -74.32 -6.72 -77.11
C GLN A 329 -72.89 -6.17 -76.98
N ALA A 330 -72.41 -5.40 -77.95
CA ALA A 330 -71.10 -4.76 -77.88
C ALA A 330 -71.04 -3.69 -76.79
N SER A 331 -72.08 -2.85 -76.68
CA SER A 331 -72.22 -1.88 -75.59
C SER A 331 -72.22 -2.55 -74.22
N ASP A 332 -72.99 -3.62 -74.03
CA ASP A 332 -73.05 -4.36 -72.75
C ASP A 332 -71.67 -4.93 -72.37
N ARG A 333 -70.93 -5.46 -73.35
CA ARG A 333 -69.54 -5.93 -73.14
C ARG A 333 -68.60 -4.79 -72.79
N PHE A 334 -68.72 -3.63 -73.43
CA PHE A 334 -67.90 -2.45 -73.09
C PHE A 334 -68.19 -1.96 -71.68
N THR A 335 -69.46 -1.91 -71.27
CA THR A 335 -69.83 -1.56 -69.89
C THR A 335 -69.18 -2.50 -68.87
N GLN A 336 -69.21 -3.81 -69.12
CA GLN A 336 -68.53 -4.77 -68.25
C GLN A 336 -67.01 -4.56 -68.21
N GLN A 337 -66.36 -4.36 -69.36
CA GLN A 337 -64.91 -4.12 -69.42
C GLN A 337 -64.49 -2.82 -68.72
N ILE A 338 -65.30 -1.76 -68.80
CA ILE A 338 -65.07 -0.50 -68.08
C ILE A 338 -65.18 -0.71 -66.57
N GLN A 339 -66.15 -1.51 -66.10
CA GLN A 339 -66.28 -1.85 -64.68
C GLN A 339 -65.09 -2.65 -64.17
N ASP A 340 -64.66 -3.68 -64.91
CA ASP A 340 -63.49 -4.49 -64.54
C ASP A 340 -62.20 -3.64 -64.49
N LEU A 341 -62.03 -2.73 -65.46
CA LEU A 341 -60.90 -1.80 -65.51
C LEU A 341 -60.93 -0.79 -64.34
N SER A 342 -62.12 -0.29 -63.99
CA SER A 342 -62.32 0.61 -62.86
C SER A 342 -62.01 -0.08 -61.52
N GLN A 343 -62.48 -1.32 -61.34
CA GLN A 343 -62.18 -2.12 -60.16
C GLN A 343 -60.68 -2.44 -60.05
N ALA A 344 -60.02 -2.77 -61.17
CA ALA A 344 -58.58 -3.00 -61.20
C ALA A 344 -57.79 -1.74 -60.85
N ALA A 345 -58.18 -0.57 -61.39
CA ALA A 345 -57.58 0.71 -61.06
C ALA A 345 -57.76 1.08 -59.57
N GLN A 346 -58.95 0.85 -59.02
CA GLN A 346 -59.25 1.11 -57.60
C GLN A 346 -58.47 0.17 -56.67
N SER A 347 -58.35 -1.11 -57.03
CA SER A 347 -57.53 -2.07 -56.29
C SER A 347 -56.06 -1.65 -56.30
N GLY A 348 -55.53 -1.24 -57.46
CA GLY A 348 -54.17 -0.72 -57.60
C GLY A 348 -53.94 0.54 -56.75
N MET A 349 -54.93 1.42 -56.66
CA MET A 349 -54.88 2.62 -55.83
C MET A 349 -54.88 2.29 -54.33
N ASN A 350 -55.70 1.33 -53.89
CA ASN A 350 -55.72 0.88 -52.49
C ASN A 350 -54.37 0.26 -52.09
N THR A 351 -53.76 -0.56 -52.95
CA THR A 351 -52.41 -1.10 -52.73
C THR A 351 -51.36 0.01 -52.68
N ALA A 352 -51.45 1.00 -53.57
CA ALA A 352 -50.57 2.16 -53.56
C ALA A 352 -50.68 2.97 -52.26
N HIS A 353 -51.88 3.15 -51.72
CA HIS A 353 -52.10 3.84 -50.44
C HIS A 353 -51.54 3.08 -49.24
N SER A 354 -51.72 1.75 -49.18
CA SER A 354 -51.11 0.91 -48.14
C SER A 354 -49.59 1.05 -48.17
N LEU A 355 -48.99 1.02 -49.36
CA LEU A 355 -47.55 1.16 -49.53
C LEU A 355 -47.04 2.54 -49.09
N ILE A 356 -47.80 3.62 -49.30
CA ILE A 356 -47.47 4.95 -48.78
C ILE A 356 -47.47 4.98 -47.25
N SER A 357 -48.42 4.29 -46.61
CA SER A 357 -48.52 4.19 -45.15
C SER A 357 -47.33 3.44 -44.56
N ASP A 358 -47.06 2.22 -45.06
CA ASP A 358 -45.95 1.36 -44.59
C ASP A 358 -44.59 2.06 -44.77
N MET A 359 -44.45 2.85 -45.85
CA MET A 359 -43.25 3.66 -46.08
C MET A 359 -43.08 4.81 -45.09
N GLY A 360 -44.16 5.35 -44.54
CA GLY A 360 -44.09 6.39 -43.50
C GLY A 360 -43.44 5.86 -42.21
N GLU A 361 -43.78 4.63 -41.81
CA GLU A 361 -43.19 3.97 -40.65
C GLU A 361 -41.70 3.66 -40.87
N ALA A 362 -41.35 3.12 -42.04
CA ALA A 362 -39.96 2.84 -42.39
C ALA A 362 -39.10 4.11 -42.45
N GLN A 363 -39.65 5.23 -42.94
CA GLN A 363 -38.97 6.52 -42.97
C GLN A 363 -38.74 7.07 -41.54
N ALA A 364 -39.66 6.85 -40.62
CA ALA A 364 -39.50 7.25 -39.22
C ALA A 364 -38.34 6.49 -38.56
N ALA A 365 -38.25 5.17 -38.74
CA ALA A 365 -37.15 4.36 -38.24
C ALA A 365 -35.78 4.78 -38.79
N ILE A 366 -35.72 5.17 -40.06
CA ILE A 366 -34.47 5.67 -40.69
C ILE A 366 -34.10 7.07 -40.17
N ASN A 367 -35.07 7.92 -39.91
CA ASN A 367 -34.80 9.23 -39.31
C ASN A 367 -34.23 9.07 -37.89
N GLU A 368 -34.71 8.10 -37.12
CA GLU A 368 -34.16 7.76 -35.82
C GLU A 368 -32.71 7.25 -35.92
N LEU A 369 -32.42 6.37 -36.90
CA LEU A 369 -31.06 5.95 -37.22
C LEU A 369 -30.15 7.14 -37.61
N ASP A 370 -30.67 8.09 -38.40
CA ASP A 370 -29.92 9.30 -38.82
C ASP A 370 -29.59 10.20 -37.62
N ILE A 371 -30.49 10.30 -36.64
CA ILE A 371 -30.26 11.02 -35.39
C ILE A 371 -29.15 10.34 -34.57
N LEU A 372 -29.21 9.01 -34.44
CA LEU A 372 -28.20 8.22 -33.71
C LEU A 372 -26.82 8.28 -34.37
N VAL A 373 -26.76 8.34 -35.70
CA VAL A 373 -25.51 8.46 -36.46
C VAL A 373 -24.94 9.89 -36.40
N LYS A 374 -25.79 10.92 -36.36
CA LYS A 374 -25.35 12.33 -36.39
C LYS A 374 -25.09 12.94 -35.02
N GLN A 375 -25.58 12.36 -33.93
CA GLN A 375 -25.15 12.75 -32.60
C GLN A 375 -23.77 12.12 -32.32
N PRO A 376 -22.68 12.91 -32.30
CA PRO A 376 -21.44 12.37 -31.80
C PRO A 376 -21.68 12.04 -30.33
N TYR A 377 -21.29 10.84 -29.91
CA TYR A 377 -21.24 10.42 -28.52
C TYR A 377 -20.18 11.25 -27.77
N ARG A 378 -20.44 12.55 -27.59
CA ARG A 378 -19.56 13.50 -26.91
C ARG A 378 -19.81 13.56 -25.40
N GLN A 379 -20.71 12.72 -24.88
CA GLN A 379 -21.30 12.93 -23.56
C GLN A 379 -21.23 11.75 -22.57
N VAL A 380 -20.44 10.70 -22.83
CA VAL A 380 -20.31 9.59 -21.86
C VAL A 380 -18.92 9.45 -21.24
N LEU A 381 -17.90 10.13 -21.76
CA LEU A 381 -16.61 10.27 -21.04
C LEU A 381 -16.51 11.54 -20.19
N GLY A 382 -17.53 12.43 -20.22
CA GLY A 382 -17.49 13.73 -19.54
C GLY A 382 -18.23 13.80 -18.19
N THR A 383 -19.03 12.79 -17.83
CA THR A 383 -19.91 12.86 -16.64
C THR A 383 -19.55 11.87 -15.54
N ALA A 384 -18.67 10.90 -15.77
CA ALA A 384 -18.19 10.00 -14.71
C ALA A 384 -17.15 10.65 -13.78
N ALA A 385 -16.61 11.83 -14.13
CA ALA A 385 -15.65 12.56 -13.29
C ALA A 385 -16.31 13.58 -12.34
N ALA A 386 -17.63 13.81 -12.43
CA ALA A 386 -18.31 14.88 -11.68
C ALA A 386 -19.19 14.40 -10.53
N ASP A 387 -19.44 13.09 -10.39
CA ASP A 387 -20.38 12.54 -9.39
C ASP A 387 -19.74 11.50 -8.43
N ALA A 388 -18.40 11.51 -8.32
CA ALA A 388 -17.75 10.90 -7.17
C ALA A 388 -17.97 11.81 -5.96
N THR A 389 -18.96 11.46 -5.14
CA THR A 389 -19.12 11.97 -3.77
C THR A 389 -17.76 11.96 -3.05
N PRO A 390 -17.42 13.00 -2.27
CA PRO A 390 -16.16 13.01 -1.53
C PRO A 390 -16.21 11.88 -0.50
N GLY A 391 -15.38 10.86 -0.72
CA GLY A 391 -15.07 9.87 0.30
C GLY A 391 -14.52 10.56 1.56
N PRO A 392 -14.67 9.94 2.74
CA PRO A 392 -14.33 10.57 4.00
C PRO A 392 -12.85 10.99 4.02
N GLU A 393 -12.60 12.11 4.69
CA GLU A 393 -11.29 12.76 4.86
C GLU A 393 -10.14 11.77 5.09
N PRO A 394 -8.93 12.08 4.58
CA PRO A 394 -7.76 11.26 4.79
C PRO A 394 -7.36 11.30 6.27
N THR A 395 -7.39 10.15 6.94
CA THR A 395 -6.63 9.94 8.16
C THR A 395 -5.16 10.30 7.92
N PRO A 396 -4.54 11.17 8.73
CA PRO A 396 -3.16 11.56 8.55
C PRO A 396 -2.26 10.37 8.92
N GLY A 397 -1.52 9.80 7.95
CA GLY A 397 -0.55 8.77 8.31
C GLY A 397 0.02 7.83 7.24
N LEU A 398 -0.21 8.02 5.93
CA LEU A 398 0.43 7.17 4.90
C LEU A 398 0.95 8.00 3.72
N PRO A 399 2.22 7.84 3.30
CA PRO A 399 2.79 8.60 2.18
C PRO A 399 2.36 8.03 0.81
N SER A 400 2.14 8.93 -0.15
CA SER A 400 1.71 8.64 -1.52
C SER A 400 2.80 8.02 -2.42
N PRO A 401 2.45 7.24 -3.48
CA PRO A 401 3.38 6.39 -4.23
C PRO A 401 4.28 7.11 -5.26
N ARG A 402 4.33 8.45 -5.29
CA ARG A 402 5.02 9.21 -6.36
C ARG A 402 6.40 9.76 -6.00
N GLN A 403 7.06 9.20 -4.99
CA GLN A 403 8.45 9.51 -4.68
C GLN A 403 9.29 8.22 -4.54
N VAL A 404 9.37 7.43 -5.61
CA VAL A 404 10.38 6.37 -5.72
C VAL A 404 11.21 6.64 -6.96
N SER A 405 11.97 7.73 -6.89
CA SER A 405 13.10 8.03 -7.78
C SER A 405 13.97 9.08 -7.10
N ARG A 406 14.56 8.70 -5.98
CA ARG A 406 15.75 9.35 -5.44
C ARG A 406 16.58 8.26 -4.76
N PRO A 407 17.88 8.12 -5.09
CA PRO A 407 18.72 7.17 -4.37
C PRO A 407 18.72 7.59 -2.90
N LEU A 408 18.45 6.64 -2.00
CA LEU A 408 18.67 6.86 -0.57
C LEU A 408 20.16 7.22 -0.42
N ALA A 409 20.41 8.50 -0.14
CA ALA A 409 21.63 8.91 0.49
C ALA A 409 21.77 8.07 1.77
N THR A 410 22.97 7.56 2.00
CA THR A 410 23.46 7.03 3.27
C THR A 410 23.05 7.95 4.42
N GLU A 411 21.91 7.65 5.04
CA GLU A 411 21.61 8.12 6.38
C GLU A 411 22.42 7.25 7.33
N GLU A 412 23.59 7.81 7.66
CA GLU A 412 24.42 7.46 8.79
C GLU A 412 23.52 7.39 10.03
N PHE A 413 23.19 6.16 10.45
CA PHE A 413 22.53 5.92 11.72
C PHE A 413 23.41 6.53 12.80
N ALA A 414 22.96 7.66 13.37
CA ALA A 414 23.56 8.26 14.54
C ALA A 414 23.47 7.23 15.67
N ILE A 415 24.56 6.50 15.86
CA ILE A 415 24.84 5.70 17.04
C ILE A 415 24.82 6.68 18.21
N GLU A 416 23.91 6.50 19.17
CA GLU A 416 23.90 7.29 20.40
C GLU A 416 25.32 7.40 20.97
N PRO A 417 25.75 8.58 21.44
CA PRO A 417 27.12 8.81 21.92
C PRO A 417 27.53 7.87 23.08
N THR A 418 26.56 7.22 23.73
CA THR A 418 26.73 6.19 24.75
C THR A 418 27.31 4.87 24.20
N LEU A 419 27.03 4.51 22.94
CA LEU A 419 27.52 3.25 22.32
C LEU A 419 28.95 3.38 21.78
N GLN A 420 29.38 4.57 21.35
CA GLN A 420 30.78 4.81 20.97
C GLN A 420 31.74 4.83 22.17
N ALA A 421 31.26 5.22 23.35
CA ALA A 421 32.04 5.18 24.59
C ALA A 421 32.28 3.73 25.08
N ALA A 422 31.27 2.85 24.96
CA ALA A 422 31.36 1.45 25.37
C ALA A 422 32.28 0.60 24.46
N VAL A 423 32.29 0.87 23.15
CA VAL A 423 33.18 0.15 22.21
C VAL A 423 34.64 0.62 22.33
N LYS A 424 34.88 1.92 22.61
CA LYS A 424 36.23 2.43 22.85
C LYS A 424 36.85 1.94 24.16
N SER A 425 36.06 1.74 25.23
CA SER A 425 36.59 1.17 26.47
C SER A 425 36.92 -0.32 26.35
N ALA A 426 36.17 -1.08 25.54
CA ALA A 426 36.44 -2.50 25.28
C ALA A 426 37.69 -2.73 24.42
N HIS A 427 38.00 -1.84 23.47
CA HIS A 427 39.23 -1.95 22.66
C HIS A 427 40.50 -1.47 23.38
N ALA A 428 40.40 -0.52 24.32
CA ALA A 428 41.55 -0.12 25.14
C ALA A 428 42.00 -1.22 26.11
N SER A 429 41.10 -2.11 26.54
CA SER A 429 41.43 -3.22 27.46
C SER A 429 42.01 -4.47 26.77
N CYS A 430 42.06 -4.50 25.42
CA CYS A 430 42.55 -5.65 24.66
C CYS A 430 43.91 -5.39 23.98
N ALA A 431 44.45 -4.18 24.07
CA ALA A 431 45.75 -3.79 23.50
C ALA A 431 46.90 -3.74 24.53
N VAL A 432 46.66 -4.16 25.77
CA VAL A 432 47.70 -4.38 26.79
C VAL A 432 47.54 -5.80 27.33
N SER A 433 47.98 -6.77 26.54
CA SER A 433 48.32 -8.14 26.94
C SER A 433 49.39 -8.66 25.99
#